data_AF-S3C1Y1-F1
#
_entry.id   AF-S3C1Y1-F1
#
_cell.length_a   1.000
_cell.length_b   1.000
_cell.length_c   1.000
_cell.angle_alpha   90.00
_cell.angle_beta   90.00
_cell.angle_gamma   90.00
#
_symmetry.space_group_name_H-M   'P 1'
#
loop_
_entity.id
_entity.type
_entity.pdbx_description
1 polymer ?
#
loop_
_entity_poly.entity_id
_entity_poly.type
_entity_poly.pdbx_seq_one_letter_code
_entity_poly.pdbx_strand_id
1 'polypeptide(L)' 'MKETRAARGVWASVTHATPLKQDATYDHRAQQAVLAIEVHHTDGRTVHSVLVLTPNQVELYAIQLEQIIAKREQARQTGR' A
#
# COMPACT_ATOMS: atom_id res chain seq x y z
N MET A 1 -14.43 -42.11 15.90
CA MET A 1 -14.78 -40.81 15.29
C MET A 1 -13.47 -40.07 15.08
N LYS A 2 -12.98 -39.98 13.83
CA LYS A 2 -11.67 -39.40 13.53
C LYS A 2 -11.80 -37.88 13.55
N GLU A 3 -11.05 -37.22 14.43
CA GLU A 3 -10.90 -35.77 14.43
C GLU A 3 -10.36 -35.33 13.06
N THR A 4 -11.17 -34.56 12.35
CA THR A 4 -10.78 -33.93 11.09
C THR A 4 -9.77 -32.85 11.45
N ARG A 5 -8.48 -33.19 11.33
CA ARG A 5 -7.36 -32.25 11.44
C ARG A 5 -7.66 -31.07 10.53
N ALA A 6 -8.00 -29.92 11.12
CA ALA A 6 -8.21 -28.68 10.39
C ALA A 6 -7.04 -28.52 9.42
N ALA A 7 -7.34 -28.55 8.12
CA ALA A 7 -6.37 -28.28 7.09
C ALA A 7 -5.74 -26.93 7.45
N ARG A 8 -4.44 -26.93 7.77
CA ARG A 8 -3.67 -25.70 7.89
C ARG A 8 -3.72 -25.07 6.50
N GLY A 9 -4.70 -24.20 6.27
CA GLY A 9 -4.75 -23.39 5.07
C GLY A 9 -3.43 -22.65 5.03
N VAL A 10 -2.63 -22.88 4.00
CA VAL A 10 -1.52 -21.99 3.68
C VAL A 10 -2.21 -20.68 3.33
N TRP A 11 -2.21 -19.73 4.25
CA TRP A 11 -2.64 -18.36 3.93
C TRP A 11 -1.68 -17.89 2.86
N ALA A 12 -2.19 -17.59 1.67
CA ALA A 12 -1.37 -17.04 0.60
C ALA A 12 -0.65 -15.80 1.14
N SER A 13 0.68 -15.76 0.99
CA SER A 13 1.49 -14.67 1.52
C SER A 13 1.20 -13.39 0.74
N VAL A 14 1.31 -12.24 1.42
CA VAL A 14 1.25 -10.93 0.77
C VAL A 14 2.54 -10.72 -0.04
N THR A 15 2.40 -10.21 -1.27
CA THR A 15 3.52 -9.88 -2.15
C THR A 15 3.80 -8.38 -2.15
N HIS A 16 2.78 -7.57 -2.39
CA HIS A 16 2.85 -6.11 -2.43
C HIS A 16 1.45 -5.50 -2.28
N ALA A 17 1.41 -4.18 -2.15
CA ALA A 17 0.18 -3.42 -2.16
C ALA A 17 0.26 -2.28 -3.18
N THR A 18 -0.88 -1.93 -3.77
CA THR A 18 -1.01 -0.83 -4.73
C THR A 18 -2.05 0.17 -4.25
N PRO A 19 -1.80 1.49 -4.33
CA PRO A 19 -2.83 2.49 -4.09
C PRO A 19 -4.03 2.29 -5.03
N LEU A 20 -5.24 2.39 -4.49
CA LEU A 20 -6.44 2.52 -5.31
C LEU A 20 -6.53 3.95 -5.88
N LYS A 21 -7.24 4.14 -6.99
CA LYS A 21 -7.50 5.47 -7.59
C LYS A 21 -8.52 6.26 -6.74
N GLN A 22 -8.15 6.55 -5.50
CA GLN A 22 -8.92 7.33 -4.54
C GLN A 22 -7.94 8.26 -3.80
N ASP A 23 -8.42 9.45 -3.47
CA ASP A 23 -7.61 10.41 -2.72
C ASP A 23 -7.38 9.90 -1.29
N ALA A 24 -6.20 10.21 -0.75
CA ALA A 24 -5.94 10.00 0.67
C ALA A 24 -6.81 10.97 1.50
N THR A 25 -7.32 10.48 2.62
CA THR A 25 -8.13 11.27 3.56
C THR A 25 -7.37 11.49 4.86
N TYR A 26 -7.69 12.55 5.60
CA TYR A 26 -7.12 12.80 6.93
C TYR A 26 -8.21 12.69 7.99
N ASP A 27 -8.06 11.74 8.90
CA ASP A 27 -8.88 11.62 10.10
C ASP A 27 -8.25 12.45 11.23
N HIS A 28 -8.85 13.62 11.48
CA HIS A 28 -8.43 14.51 12.55
C HIS A 28 -8.60 13.89 13.96
N ARG A 29 -9.59 13.01 14.16
CA ARG A 29 -9.84 12.40 15.48
C ARG A 29 -8.77 11.38 15.84
N ALA A 30 -8.35 10.58 14.85
CA ALA A 30 -7.26 9.62 15.01
C ALA A 30 -5.86 10.23 14.76
N GLN A 31 -5.80 11.46 14.26
CA GLN A 31 -4.59 12.13 13.76
C GLN A 31 -3.82 11.28 12.75
N GLN A 32 -4.52 10.71 11.77
CA GLN A 32 -3.94 9.79 10.79
C GLN A 32 -4.42 10.11 9.38
N ALA A 33 -3.55 9.91 8.40
CA ALA A 33 -3.95 9.85 7.00
C ALA A 33 -4.29 8.41 6.61
N VAL A 34 -5.29 8.25 5.75
CA VAL A 34 -5.80 6.96 5.29
C VAL A 34 -5.81 6.95 3.77
N LEU A 35 -5.13 5.97 3.19
CA LEU A 35 -5.10 5.72 1.75
C LEU A 35 -5.69 4.34 1.46
N ALA A 36 -6.67 4.27 0.56
CA ALA A 36 -7.23 3.00 0.14
C ALA A 36 -6.20 2.24 -0.73
N ILE A 37 -6.01 0.95 -0.43
CA ILE A 37 -5.04 0.09 -1.11
C ILE A 37 -5.65 -1.25 -1.52
N GLU A 38 -5.05 -1.88 -2.50
CA GLU A 38 -5.27 -3.28 -2.85
C GLU A 38 -4.02 -4.08 -2.46
N VAL A 39 -4.22 -5.18 -1.72
CA VAL A 39 -3.16 -6.10 -1.27
C VAL A 39 -3.15 -7.31 -2.18
N HIS A 40 -1.99 -7.64 -2.76
CA HIS A 40 -1.82 -8.73 -3.73
C HIS A 40 -1.17 -9.94 -3.05
N HIS A 41 -1.76 -11.11 -3.24
CA HIS A 41 -1.29 -12.37 -2.65
C HIS A 41 -0.59 -13.27 -3.66
N THR A 42 0.22 -14.21 -3.17
CA THR A 42 0.97 -15.17 -4.01
C THR A 42 0.09 -16.10 -4.84
N ASP A 43 -1.18 -16.26 -4.47
CA ASP A 43 -2.17 -17.07 -5.20
C ASP A 43 -2.91 -16.27 -6.29
N GLY A 44 -2.51 -15.01 -6.53
CA GLY A 44 -3.12 -14.13 -7.51
C GLY A 44 -4.40 -13.45 -7.02
N ARG A 45 -4.85 -13.70 -5.78
CA ARG A 45 -6.00 -13.00 -5.20
C ARG A 45 -5.61 -11.61 -4.73
N THR A 46 -6.60 -10.73 -4.72
CA THR A 46 -6.46 -9.38 -4.16
C THR A 46 -7.51 -9.12 -3.08
N VAL A 47 -7.16 -8.24 -2.14
CA VAL A 47 -8.05 -7.80 -1.05
C VAL A 47 -7.94 -6.30 -0.89
N HIS A 48 -9.09 -5.61 -0.80
CA HIS A 48 -9.13 -4.18 -0.46
C HIS A 48 -8.80 -3.97 1.01
N SER A 49 -7.95 -2.97 1.29
CA SER A 49 -7.55 -2.58 2.63
C SER A 49 -7.26 -1.08 2.69
N VAL A 50 -6.80 -0.61 3.84
CA VAL A 50 -6.39 0.77 4.06
C VAL A 50 -4.95 0.82 4.58
N LEU A 51 -4.16 1.73 4.02
CA LEU A 51 -2.87 2.13 4.56
C LEU A 51 -3.09 3.33 5.49
N VAL A 52 -2.75 3.15 6.77
CA VAL A 52 -2.84 4.20 7.79
C VAL A 52 -1.45 4.78 8.02
N LEU A 53 -1.34 6.10 7.92
CA LEU A 53 -0.10 6.84 8.07
C LEU A 53 -0.22 7.84 9.21
N THR A 54 0.79 7.87 10.08
CA THR A 54 0.96 8.94 11.08
C THR A 54 1.37 10.25 10.40
N PRO A 55 1.22 11.40 11.08
CA PRO A 55 1.58 12.70 10.50
C PRO A 55 3.06 12.76 10.06
N ASN A 56 3.97 12.25 10.89
CA ASN A 56 5.40 12.21 10.56
C ASN A 56 5.69 11.35 9.31
N GLN A 57 4.94 10.27 9.10
CA GLN A 57 5.08 9.45 7.89
C GLN A 57 4.54 10.17 6.66
N VAL A 58 3.47 10.95 6.78
CA VAL A 58 2.94 11.78 5.69
C VAL A 58 3.98 12.81 5.24
N GLU A 59 4.57 13.54 6.19
CA GLU A 59 5.60 14.55 5.91
C GLU A 59 6.84 13.91 5.24
N LEU A 60 7.30 12.78 5.76
CA LEU A 60 8.43 12.05 5.18
C LEU A 60 8.14 11.58 3.74
N TYR A 61 6.96 11.00 3.51
CA TYR A 61 6.60 10.50 2.19
C TYR A 61 6.37 11.62 1.18
N ALA A 62 5.85 12.79 1.58
CA ALA A 62 5.75 13.94 0.69
C ALA A 62 7.11 14.29 0.08
N ILE A 63 8.15 14.41 0.91
CA ILE A 63 9.52 14.73 0.47
C ILE A 63 10.07 13.62 -0.45
N GLN A 64 9.91 12.36 -0.09
CA GLN A 64 10.44 11.24 -0.87
C GLN A 64 9.74 11.11 -2.23
N LEU A 65 8.42 11.29 -2.27
CA LEU A 65 7.64 11.21 -3.51
C LEU A 65 7.98 12.37 -4.45
N GLU A 66 8.14 13.60 -3.94
CA GLU A 66 8.63 14.74 -4.73
C GLU A 66 10.00 14.45 -5.37
N GLN A 67 10.93 13.87 -4.62
CA GLN A 67 12.25 13.49 -5.15
C GLN A 67 12.14 12.41 -6.24
N ILE A 68 11.26 11.42 -6.09
CA ILE A 68 11.03 10.37 -7.09
C ILE A 68 10.42 10.98 -8.37
N ILE A 69 9.46 11.89 -8.22
CA ILE A 69 8.86 12.62 -9.35
C ILE A 69 9.94 13.43 -10.09
N ALA A 70 10.77 14.19 -9.37
CA ALA A 70 11.87 14.95 -9.97
C ALA A 70 12.85 14.06 -10.75
N LYS A 71 13.24 12.91 -10.18
CA LYS A 71 14.10 11.91 -10.86
C LYS A 71 13.45 11.37 -12.13
N ARG A 72 12.14 11.10 -12.10
CA ARG A 72 11.38 10.65 -13.27
C ARG A 72 11.41 11.71 -14.38
N GLU A 73 11.19 12.97 -14.06
CA GLU A 73 11.19 14.05 -15.06
C GLU A 73 12.58 14.28 -15.66
N GLN A 74 13.66 14.18 -14.87
CA GLN A 74 15.03 14.21 -15.39
C GLN A 74 15.29 13.08 -16.39
N ALA A 75 14.90 11.84 -16.06
CA ALA A 75 15.07 10.70 -16.95
C ALA A 75 14.35 10.88 -18.30
N ARG A 76 13.20 11.56 -18.32
CA ARG A 76 12.45 11.88 -19.55
C ARG A 76 13.14 12.93 -20.42
N GLN A 77 13.93 13.82 -19.81
CA GLN A 77 14.68 14.86 -20.53
C GLN A 77 15.97 14.33 -21.14
N THR A 78 16.64 13.38 -20.48
CA THR A 78 17.88 12.76 -21.00
C THR A 78 17.64 11.72 -22.08
N GLY A 79 16.48 11.06 -22.08
CA GLY A 79 16.08 10.09 -23.11
C GLY A 79 15.51 10.69 -24.39
N ARG A 80 15.59 12.01 -24.57
CA ARG A 80 15.07 12.76 -25.72
C ARG A 80 16.22 13.39 -26.49
#